data_AF-A0AAN7V2C5-F1
#
_entry.id   AF-A0AAN7V2C5-F1
#
_cell.length_a   1.000
_cell.length_b   1.000
_cell.length_c   1.000
_cell.angle_alpha   90.00
_cell.angle_beta   90.00
_cell.angle_gamma   90.00
#
_symmetry.space_group_name_H-M   'P 1'
#
loop_
_entity.id
_entity.type
_entity.pdbx_description
1 polymer ?
#
loop_
_entity_poly.entity_id
_entity_poly.type
_entity_poly.pdbx_seq_one_letter_code
_entity_poly.pdbx_strand_id
1 'polypeptide(L)'
;MWMAYAEQSWTKATDLRTAVERLTQQFSAMVWDADHEAVYGNGYFSEEQCKTLSEKYTLGLTICENFLSYKYCAECLITRLNGAGLDEFAKELNKWCGEPSTSSSSDENVSDDGDEESDNRRIGE
;
A
#
# COMPACT_ATOMS: atom_id res chain seq x y z
N MET A 1 11.58 -16.74 14.77
CA MET A 1 11.04 -16.09 13.56
C MET A 1 12.14 -15.24 12.98
N TRP A 2 12.70 -15.67 11.85
CA TRP A 2 13.88 -15.11 11.18
C TRP A 2 13.64 -13.68 10.69
N MET A 3 12.38 -13.33 10.38
CA MET A 3 11.98 -11.96 10.05
C MET A 3 12.49 -10.92 11.07
N ALA A 4 12.36 -11.18 12.38
CA ALA A 4 12.74 -10.22 13.43
C ALA A 4 14.25 -9.93 13.48
N TYR A 5 15.07 -10.86 12.99
CA TYR A 5 16.52 -10.69 12.90
C TYR A 5 16.92 -10.04 11.57
N ALA A 6 16.29 -10.46 10.47
CA ALA A 6 16.60 -9.97 9.13
C ALA A 6 16.23 -8.49 8.95
N GLU A 7 15.12 -8.03 9.54
CA GLU A 7 14.61 -6.68 9.37
C GLU A 7 15.60 -5.57 9.76
N GLN A 8 16.47 -5.85 10.73
CA GLN A 8 17.48 -4.89 11.20
C GLN A 8 18.55 -4.58 10.16
N SER A 9 18.68 -5.44 9.14
CA SER A 9 19.69 -5.35 8.08
C SER A 9 19.13 -4.88 6.73
N TRP A 10 17.81 -4.70 6.63
CA TRP A 10 17.17 -4.37 5.36
C TRP A 10 17.47 -2.95 4.91
N THR A 11 17.53 -2.79 3.59
CA THR A 11 17.71 -1.49 2.95
C THR A 11 16.56 -0.56 3.36
N LYS A 12 16.91 0.65 3.82
CA LYS A 12 15.91 1.68 4.11
C LYS A 12 15.23 2.11 2.81
N ALA A 13 13.90 2.14 2.81
CA ALA A 13 13.13 2.64 1.69
C ALA A 13 13.25 4.17 1.61
N THR A 14 13.66 4.69 0.46
CA THR A 14 13.77 6.13 0.15
C THR A 14 12.88 6.56 -1.01
N ASP A 15 12.46 5.60 -1.82
CA ASP A 15 11.57 5.77 -2.96
C ASP A 15 10.73 4.49 -3.17
N LEU A 16 9.80 4.51 -4.13
CA LEU A 16 8.98 3.34 -4.44
C LEU A 16 9.82 2.10 -4.81
N ARG A 17 10.92 2.28 -5.55
CA ARG A 17 11.74 1.15 -5.99
C ARG A 17 12.39 0.45 -4.80
N THR A 18 13.07 1.19 -3.94
CA THR A 18 13.71 0.70 -2.72
C THR A 18 12.69 0.17 -1.71
N ALA A 19 11.47 0.73 -1.67
CA ALA A 19 10.36 0.16 -0.91
C ALA A 19 9.96 -1.23 -1.41
N VAL A 20 9.89 -1.42 -2.74
CA VAL A 20 9.61 -2.74 -3.33
C VAL A 20 10.78 -3.71 -3.14
N GLU A 21 12.03 -3.24 -3.22
CA GLU A 21 13.21 -4.06 -2.89
C GLU A 21 13.18 -4.52 -1.42
N ARG A 22 12.84 -3.63 -0.49
CA ARG A 22 12.63 -4.03 0.92
C ARG A 22 11.49 -5.05 1.05
N LEU A 23 10.39 -4.84 0.34
CA LEU A 23 9.26 -5.77 0.36
C LEU A 23 9.63 -7.16 -0.18
N THR A 24 10.51 -7.25 -1.20
CA THR A 24 11.04 -8.56 -1.63
C THR A 24 11.80 -9.28 -0.52
N GLN A 25 12.62 -8.56 0.25
CA GLN A 25 13.36 -9.14 1.38
C GLN A 25 12.39 -9.65 2.45
N GLN A 26 11.32 -8.89 2.71
CA GLN A 26 10.28 -9.28 3.65
C GLN A 26 9.50 -10.53 3.21
N PHE A 27 9.07 -10.59 1.94
CA PHE A 27 8.41 -11.79 1.42
C PHE A 27 9.33 -13.01 1.44
N SER A 28 10.60 -12.84 1.07
CA SER A 28 11.58 -13.94 1.13
C SER A 28 11.76 -14.48 2.56
N ALA A 29 11.81 -13.60 3.56
CA ALA A 29 11.87 -14.01 4.95
C ALA A 29 10.59 -14.74 5.42
N MET A 30 9.41 -14.28 4.98
CA MET A 30 8.14 -14.95 5.31
C MET A 30 8.00 -16.33 4.65
N VAL A 31 8.48 -16.50 3.41
CA VAL A 31 8.58 -17.81 2.77
C VAL A 31 9.48 -18.73 3.59
N TRP A 32 10.67 -18.25 3.96
CA TRP A 32 11.61 -19.04 4.77
C TRP A 32 11.01 -19.43 6.13
N ASP A 33 10.36 -18.49 6.83
CA ASP A 33 9.74 -18.76 8.12
C ASP A 33 8.60 -19.81 7.99
N ALA A 34 7.79 -19.74 6.94
CA ALA A 34 6.72 -20.70 6.67
C ALA A 34 7.28 -22.10 6.35
N ASP A 35 8.27 -22.19 5.46
CA ASP A 35 8.91 -23.46 5.11
C ASP A 35 9.65 -24.08 6.32
N HIS A 36 10.30 -23.25 7.12
CA HIS A 36 10.98 -23.70 8.32
C HIS A 36 10.00 -24.23 9.38
N GLU A 37 8.88 -23.53 9.62
CA GLU A 37 7.83 -23.99 10.53
C GLU A 37 7.19 -25.29 10.04
N ALA A 38 7.00 -25.47 8.72
CA ALA A 38 6.45 -26.72 8.16
C ALA A 38 7.31 -27.95 8.50
N VAL A 39 8.63 -27.79 8.53
CA VAL A 39 9.59 -28.90 8.72
C VAL A 39 10.02 -29.06 10.18
N TYR A 40 10.24 -27.95 10.89
CA TYR A 40 10.87 -27.91 12.21
C TYR A 40 9.98 -27.30 13.29
N GLY A 41 8.76 -26.86 12.95
CA GLY A 41 7.84 -26.24 13.88
C GLY A 41 7.36 -27.19 14.96
N ASN A 42 6.87 -26.62 16.07
CA ASN A 42 6.31 -27.38 17.19
C ASN A 42 4.82 -27.75 16.97
N GLY A 43 4.32 -27.65 15.73
CA GLY A 43 2.95 -27.97 15.36
C GLY A 43 1.93 -26.86 15.65
N TYR A 44 2.37 -25.61 15.79
CA TYR A 44 1.47 -24.46 15.94
C TYR A 44 0.69 -24.17 14.66
N PHE A 45 1.28 -24.48 13.51
CA PHE A 45 0.66 -24.44 12.20
C PHE A 45 0.71 -25.82 11.57
N SER A 46 -0.32 -26.19 10.80
CA SER A 46 -0.26 -27.41 10.00
C SER A 46 0.65 -27.23 8.80
N GLU A 47 1.19 -28.33 8.26
CA GLU A 47 2.00 -28.32 7.05
C GLU A 47 1.25 -27.66 5.87
N GLU A 48 -0.05 -27.93 5.72
CA GLU A 48 -0.89 -27.31 4.69
C GLU A 48 -1.04 -25.79 4.88
N GLN A 49 -1.16 -25.31 6.12
CA GLN A 49 -1.20 -23.88 6.43
C GLN A 49 0.13 -23.22 6.09
N CYS A 50 1.25 -23.82 6.50
CA CYS A 50 2.57 -23.31 6.18
C CYS A 50 2.81 -23.27 4.67
N LYS A 51 2.43 -24.32 3.94
CA LYS A 51 2.53 -24.37 2.48
C LYS A 51 1.70 -23.26 1.83
N THR A 52 0.46 -23.06 2.28
CA THR A 52 -0.41 -22.00 1.77
C THR A 52 0.20 -20.61 1.98
N LEU A 53 0.82 -20.38 3.14
CA LEU A 53 1.53 -19.12 3.43
C LEU A 53 2.77 -18.96 2.54
N SER A 54 3.58 -20.00 2.40
CA SER A 54 4.77 -20.01 1.56
C SER A 54 4.43 -19.69 0.10
N GLU A 55 3.40 -20.34 -0.46
CA GLU A 55 2.90 -20.07 -1.81
C GLU A 55 2.40 -18.62 -1.96
N LYS A 56 1.64 -18.11 -0.97
CA LYS A 56 1.14 -16.73 -0.97
C LYS A 56 2.28 -15.70 -1.02
N TYR A 57 3.30 -15.87 -0.20
CA TYR A 57 4.43 -14.92 -0.16
C TYR A 57 5.38 -15.10 -1.34
N THR A 58 5.50 -16.31 -1.90
CA THR A 58 6.19 -16.56 -3.17
C THR A 58 5.51 -15.85 -4.35
N LEU A 59 4.18 -15.81 -4.37
CA LEU A 59 3.43 -15.01 -5.34
C LEU A 59 3.73 -13.51 -5.15
N GLY A 60 3.78 -13.03 -3.92
CA GLY A 60 4.19 -11.67 -3.58
C GLY A 60 5.60 -11.31 -4.09
N LEU A 61 6.57 -12.21 -3.94
CA LEU A 61 7.92 -12.08 -4.51
C LEU A 61 7.88 -11.89 -6.02
N THR A 62 7.19 -12.81 -6.71
CA THR A 62 7.08 -12.79 -8.17
C THR A 62 6.48 -11.47 -8.67
N ILE A 63 5.48 -10.95 -7.96
CA ILE A 63 4.88 -9.65 -8.24
C ILE A 63 5.92 -8.53 -8.05
N CYS A 64 6.67 -8.51 -6.97
CA CYS A 64 7.67 -7.46 -6.76
C CYS A 64 8.81 -7.53 -7.80
N GLU A 65 9.31 -8.72 -8.12
CA GLU A 65 10.37 -8.91 -9.12
C GLU A 65 9.95 -8.47 -10.52
N ASN A 66 8.70 -8.72 -10.91
CA ASN A 66 8.19 -8.26 -12.20
C ASN A 66 8.14 -6.73 -12.28
N PHE A 67 7.81 -6.04 -11.18
CA PHE A 67 7.90 -4.58 -11.12
C PHE A 67 9.35 -4.10 -11.21
N LEU A 68 10.26 -4.69 -10.42
CA LEU A 68 11.68 -4.31 -10.40
C LEU A 68 12.39 -4.57 -11.75
N SER A 69 11.86 -5.53 -12.52
CA SER A 69 12.27 -5.85 -13.89
C SER A 69 11.56 -5.01 -14.96
N TYR A 70 10.83 -3.97 -14.56
CA TYR A 70 10.11 -3.04 -15.46
C TYR A 70 9.03 -3.70 -16.35
N LYS A 71 8.48 -4.86 -15.94
CA LYS A 71 7.42 -5.53 -16.72
C LYS A 71 6.05 -4.84 -16.58
N TYR A 72 5.84 -4.05 -15.53
CA TYR A 72 4.64 -3.24 -15.35
C TYR A 72 4.86 -2.04 -14.44
N CYS A 73 3.91 -1.10 -14.47
CA CYS A 73 3.92 0.15 -13.70
C CYS A 73 3.49 -0.02 -12.22
N ALA A 74 3.61 1.05 -11.45
CA ALA A 74 3.24 1.09 -10.03
C ALA A 74 1.76 0.74 -9.78
N GLU A 75 0.83 1.24 -10.60
CA GLU A 75 -0.60 0.91 -10.47
C GLU A 75 -0.87 -0.59 -10.66
N CYS A 76 -0.17 -1.21 -11.62
CA CYS A 76 -0.25 -2.65 -11.84
C CYS A 76 0.31 -3.45 -10.67
N LEU A 77 1.38 -2.97 -10.02
CA LEU A 77 1.92 -3.58 -8.82
C LEU A 77 0.88 -3.64 -7.71
N ILE A 78 0.26 -2.51 -7.39
CA ILE A 78 -0.76 -2.38 -6.33
C ILE A 78 -1.96 -3.27 -6.63
N THR A 79 -2.47 -3.22 -7.86
CA THR A 79 -3.62 -4.04 -8.30
C THR A 79 -3.32 -5.54 -8.17
N ARG A 80 -2.11 -5.98 -8.55
CA ARG A 80 -1.71 -7.39 -8.46
C ARG A 80 -1.52 -7.85 -7.01
N LEU A 81 -0.98 -7.01 -6.13
CA LEU A 81 -0.86 -7.32 -4.70
C LEU A 81 -2.24 -7.48 -4.05
N ASN A 82 -3.18 -6.58 -4.33
CA ASN A 82 -4.56 -6.72 -3.85
C ASN A 82 -5.22 -8.00 -4.39
N GLY A 83 -5.03 -8.31 -5.68
CA GLY A 83 -5.53 -9.55 -6.28
C GLY A 83 -4.95 -10.83 -5.67
N ALA A 84 -3.77 -10.75 -5.03
CA ALA A 84 -3.14 -11.84 -4.30
C ALA A 84 -3.51 -11.88 -2.79
N GLY A 85 -4.41 -11.00 -2.32
CA GLY A 85 -4.76 -10.87 -0.91
C GLY A 85 -3.62 -10.36 -0.04
N LEU A 86 -2.75 -9.51 -0.61
CA LEU A 86 -1.60 -8.85 0.03
C LEU A 86 -1.88 -7.36 0.25
N ASP A 87 -3.12 -7.03 0.63
CA ASP A 87 -3.67 -5.67 0.68
C ASP A 87 -2.92 -4.75 1.64
N GLU A 88 -2.40 -5.30 2.75
CA GLU A 88 -1.61 -4.53 3.73
C GLU A 88 -0.33 -4.00 3.09
N PHE A 89 0.40 -4.84 2.37
CA PHE A 89 1.61 -4.45 1.65
C PHE A 89 1.32 -3.48 0.50
N ALA A 90 0.19 -3.66 -0.19
CA ALA A 90 -0.25 -2.73 -1.23
C ALA A 90 -0.54 -1.34 -0.65
N LYS A 91 -1.21 -1.26 0.51
CA LYS A 91 -1.46 0.01 1.21
C LYS A 91 -0.16 0.69 1.66
N GLU A 92 0.82 -0.08 2.12
CA GLU A 92 2.14 0.47 2.47
C GLU A 92 2.86 1.05 1.26
N LEU A 93 2.82 0.38 0.12
CA LEU A 93 3.43 0.85 -1.12
C LEU A 93 2.74 2.07 -1.71
N ASN A 94 1.41 2.18 -1.58
CA ASN A 94 0.66 3.33 -2.08
C ASN A 94 1.12 4.67 -1.51
N LYS A 95 1.71 4.68 -0.30
CA LYS A 95 2.30 5.88 0.31
C LYS A 95 3.44 6.48 -0.54
N TRP A 96 4.07 5.66 -1.38
CA TRP A 96 5.18 6.04 -2.25
C TRP A 96 4.75 6.41 -3.68
N CYS A 97 3.50 6.10 -4.05
CA CYS A 97 2.96 6.40 -5.39
C CYS A 97 2.56 7.88 -5.56
N GLY A 98 2.69 8.69 -4.50
CA GLY A 98 2.29 10.09 -4.46
C GLY A 98 0.80 10.27 -4.18
N GLU A 99 0.45 11.24 -3.34
CA GLU A 99 -0.90 11.81 -3.38
C GLU A 99 -1.10 12.44 -4.76
N PRO A 100 -2.29 12.33 -5.38
CA PRO A 100 -2.59 13.17 -6.53
C PRO A 100 -2.37 14.61 -6.09
N SER A 101 -1.42 15.30 -6.72
CA SER A 101 -1.23 16.73 -6.54
C SER A 101 -2.51 17.43 -7.02
N THR A 102 -3.47 17.60 -6.13
CA THR A 102 -4.54 18.58 -6.30
C THR A 102 -3.90 19.94 -6.11
N SER A 103 -3.21 20.42 -7.15
CA SER A 103 -2.94 21.84 -7.33
C SER A 103 -4.28 22.55 -7.54
N SER A 104 -5.02 22.79 -6.45
CA SER A 104 -6.09 23.78 -6.44
C SER A 104 -5.40 25.14 -6.23
N SER A 105 -4.95 25.68 -7.34
CA SER A 105 -4.50 27.07 -7.46
C SER A 105 -5.74 27.95 -7.59
N SER A 106 -5.88 28.90 -6.66
CA SER A 106 -6.47 30.26 -6.76
C SER A 106 -7.90 30.38 -7.35
N ASP A 107 -8.83 31.14 -6.81
CA ASP A 107 -8.73 32.56 -6.50
C ASP A 107 -9.79 33.00 -5.49
N GLU A 108 -9.44 34.09 -4.83
CA GLU A 108 -10.22 34.86 -3.88
C GLU A 108 -11.61 35.22 -4.41
N ASN A 109 -12.63 35.15 -3.54
CA ASN A 109 -13.71 36.13 -3.63
C ASN A 109 -14.22 36.47 -2.23
N VAL A 110 -13.73 37.60 -1.73
CA VAL A 110 -14.31 38.37 -0.64
C VAL A 110 -15.66 38.91 -1.14
N SER A 111 -16.72 38.73 -0.37
CA SER A 111 -18.00 39.45 -0.52
C SER A 111 -18.57 39.55 0.90
N ASP A 112 -18.14 40.55 1.66
CA ASP A 112 -18.77 41.88 1.80
C ASP A 112 -20.18 41.77 2.40
N ASP A 113 -20.22 42.09 3.70
CA ASP A 113 -21.41 42.24 4.53
C ASP A 113 -22.33 43.34 3.98
N GLY A 114 -23.62 43.03 3.87
CA GLY A 114 -24.66 43.97 3.48
C GLY A 114 -25.99 43.65 4.17
N ASP A 115 -26.02 43.90 5.47
CA ASP A 115 -27.25 44.15 6.23
C ASP A 115 -27.88 45.44 5.70
N GLU A 116 -29.16 45.43 5.31
CA GLU A 116 -30.18 46.43 5.66
C GLU A 116 -31.52 46.18 4.94
N GLU A 117 -32.43 45.61 5.73
CA GLU A 117 -33.84 45.97 5.88
C GLU A 117 -34.35 47.18 5.07
N SER A 118 -35.35 46.97 4.21
CA SER A 118 -36.35 48.00 3.91
C SER A 118 -37.65 47.43 3.35
N ASP A 119 -38.71 48.03 3.88
CA ASP A 119 -40.06 47.57 4.00
C ASP A 119 -40.98 48.28 2.96
N ASN A 120 -42.09 47.61 2.64
CA ASN A 120 -43.42 48.18 2.38
C ASN A 120 -43.93 48.65 0.98
N ARG A 121 -45.25 48.36 0.82
CA ARG A 121 -46.31 48.83 -0.14
C ARG A 121 -46.52 47.96 -1.40
N ARG A 122 -47.57 47.14 -1.55
CA ARG A 122 -49.06 47.30 -1.50
C ARG A 122 -49.66 47.89 -2.79
N ILE A 123 -50.77 47.26 -3.21
CA ILE A 123 -51.82 47.63 -4.21
C ILE A 123 -51.49 47.11 -5.63
N GLY A 124 -52.28 46.30 -6.33
CA GLY A 124 -53.69 45.90 -6.21
C GLY A 124 -54.52 46.56 -7.30
N GLU A 125 -54.64 45.92 -8.47
CA GLU A 125 -55.74 46.08 -9.45
C GLU A 125 -56.00 44.74 -10.15
#